data_AF-K1R2K7-F1
#
_entry.id   AF-K1R2K7-F1
#
_cell.length_a   1.000
_cell.length_b   1.000
_cell.length_c   1.000
_cell.angle_alpha   90.00
_cell.angle_beta   90.00
_cell.angle_gamma   90.00
#
_symmetry.space_group_name_H-M   'P 1'
#
loop_
_entity.id
_entity.type
_entity.pdbx_description
1 polymer ?
#
loop_
_entity_poly.entity_id
_entity_poly.type
_entity_poly.pdbx_seq_one_letter_code
_entity_poly.pdbx_strand_id
1 'polypeptide(L)'
;MLMNATKYYDGDLNQFLIRTCSEDNVQTVGRVVFGEARGEPREGQIAVAYSIVNRIKHEGYPNSLTAVVNQTTETGGYQYHTLDLESHTQAWNEAKVEQTLEYNNTIEASRDVLCVGVKDPTTCATDFCALDPCPATASNPWWTTINKIKIGNHYFVCRVPA
;
A
#
# COMPACT_ATOMS: atom_id res chain seq x y z
N MET A 1 -3.82 32.97 -9.38
CA MET A 1 -4.83 32.81 -8.32
C MET A 1 -4.40 31.60 -7.51
N LEU A 2 -3.76 31.81 -6.36
CA LEU A 2 -3.23 30.71 -5.54
C LEU A 2 -4.41 30.06 -4.82
N MET A 3 -4.81 28.88 -5.25
CA MET A 3 -5.76 28.07 -4.51
C MET A 3 -5.03 27.41 -3.32
N ASN A 4 -5.45 27.78 -2.10
CA ASN A 4 -4.95 27.18 -0.86
C ASN A 4 -5.35 25.70 -0.78
N ALA A 5 -4.35 24.83 -0.80
CA ALA A 5 -4.48 23.37 -0.80
C ALA A 5 -4.96 22.74 0.52
N THR A 6 -5.38 23.52 1.51
CA THR A 6 -5.71 23.03 2.86
C THR A 6 -7.19 22.81 3.15
N LYS A 7 -8.10 23.06 2.20
CA LYS A 7 -9.56 23.00 2.47
C LYS A 7 -10.32 21.83 1.83
N TYR A 8 -9.67 21.01 1.01
CA TYR A 8 -10.31 19.89 0.29
C TYR A 8 -10.00 18.49 0.87
N TYR A 9 -9.04 18.36 1.80
CA TYR A 9 -8.59 17.05 2.28
C TYR A 9 -9.39 16.46 3.46
N ASP A 10 -10.12 17.28 4.22
CA ASP A 10 -10.69 16.84 5.50
C ASP A 10 -12.01 16.03 5.33
N GLY A 11 -12.82 16.35 4.32
CA GLY A 11 -14.08 15.62 4.05
C GLY A 11 -13.88 14.28 3.36
N ASP A 12 -12.95 14.23 2.39
CA ASP A 12 -12.69 13.04 1.57
C ASP A 12 -11.92 11.96 2.35
N LEU A 13 -10.97 12.36 3.19
CA LEU A 13 -10.26 11.42 4.06
C LEU A 13 -11.21 10.76 5.06
N ASN A 14 -12.10 11.54 5.71
CA ASN A 14 -13.05 10.99 6.67
C ASN A 14 -14.03 9.98 6.01
N GLN A 15 -14.55 10.29 4.82
CA GLN A 15 -15.43 9.34 4.10
C GLN A 15 -14.68 8.09 3.63
N PHE A 16 -13.42 8.26 3.20
CA PHE A 16 -12.56 7.13 2.87
C PHE A 16 -12.34 6.21 4.08
N LEU A 17 -11.94 6.78 5.23
CA LEU A 17 -11.69 6.03 6.45
C LEU A 17 -12.95 5.31 6.95
N ILE A 18 -14.13 5.95 6.89
CA ILE A 18 -15.41 5.30 7.24
C ILE A 18 -15.67 4.07 6.36
N ARG A 19 -15.36 4.15 5.07
CA ARG A 19 -15.56 3.03 4.13
C ARG A 19 -14.51 1.93 4.31
N THR A 20 -13.28 2.28 4.63
CA THR A 20 -12.17 1.31 4.68
C THR A 20 -11.90 0.74 6.07
N CYS A 21 -12.30 1.42 7.14
CA CYS A 21 -12.07 0.96 8.51
C CYS A 21 -13.04 -0.17 8.87
N SER A 22 -12.60 -1.40 8.61
CA SER A 22 -13.22 -2.62 9.12
C SER A 22 -12.13 -3.62 9.50
N GLU A 23 -12.42 -4.53 10.41
CA GLU A 23 -11.44 -5.56 10.80
C GLU A 23 -11.06 -6.44 9.59
N ASP A 24 -12.01 -6.77 8.71
CA ASP A 24 -11.73 -7.56 7.50
C ASP A 24 -10.77 -6.83 6.55
N ASN A 25 -10.93 -5.52 6.37
CA ASN A 25 -10.02 -4.72 5.55
C ASN A 25 -8.65 -4.59 6.21
N VAL A 26 -8.60 -4.40 7.54
CA VAL A 26 -7.34 -4.35 8.31
C VAL A 26 -6.60 -5.67 8.21
N GLN A 27 -7.28 -6.81 8.30
CA GLN A 27 -6.69 -8.14 8.11
C GLN A 27 -6.20 -8.34 6.67
N THR A 28 -6.97 -7.88 5.69
CA THR A 28 -6.58 -7.97 4.28
C THR A 28 -5.33 -7.14 3.98
N VAL A 29 -5.29 -5.88 4.41
CA VAL A 29 -4.12 -5.00 4.22
C VAL A 29 -2.96 -5.48 5.07
N GLY A 30 -3.20 -5.94 6.30
CA GLY A 30 -2.19 -6.50 7.18
C GLY A 30 -1.48 -7.71 6.59
N ARG A 31 -2.21 -8.56 5.85
CA ARG A 31 -1.64 -9.69 5.11
C ARG A 31 -0.72 -9.23 3.99
N VAL A 32 -1.14 -8.20 3.23
CA VAL A 32 -0.30 -7.61 2.19
C VAL A 32 0.96 -7.01 2.80
N VAL A 33 0.82 -6.18 3.83
CA VAL A 33 1.95 -5.53 4.52
C VAL A 33 2.88 -6.57 5.16
N PHE A 34 2.36 -7.69 5.65
CA PHE A 34 3.19 -8.78 6.16
C PHE A 34 4.03 -9.43 5.06
N GLY A 35 3.46 -9.75 3.90
CA GLY A 35 4.25 -10.36 2.84
C GLY A 35 5.23 -9.40 2.16
N GLU A 36 4.87 -8.12 2.06
CA GLU A 36 5.66 -7.11 1.36
C GLU A 36 6.64 -6.36 2.28
N ALA A 37 6.39 -6.27 3.58
CA ALA A 37 7.14 -5.40 4.48
C ALA A 37 7.26 -5.92 5.94
N ARG A 38 7.06 -7.21 6.21
CA ARG A 38 7.46 -7.75 7.53
C ARG A 38 8.96 -7.56 7.74
N GLY A 39 9.35 -7.21 8.97
CA GLY A 39 10.73 -6.89 9.32
C GLY A 39 11.22 -5.50 8.88
N GLU A 40 10.48 -4.77 8.04
CA GLU A 40 10.77 -3.37 7.72
C GLU A 40 10.48 -2.45 8.92
N PRO A 41 11.11 -1.26 8.99
CA PRO A 41 10.71 -0.25 9.96
C PRO A 41 9.23 0.11 9.80
N ARG A 42 8.58 0.54 10.90
CA ARG A 42 7.15 0.91 10.93
C ARG A 42 6.75 1.86 9.79
N GLU A 43 7.61 2.82 9.46
CA GLU A 43 7.38 3.74 8.34
C GLU A 43 7.28 3.02 6.98
N GLY A 44 8.08 1.97 6.75
CA GLY A 44 8.01 1.14 5.55
C GLY A 44 6.74 0.29 5.47
N GLN A 45 6.26 -0.22 6.62
CA GLN A 45 4.98 -0.93 6.70
C GLN A 45 3.79 0.00 6.40
N ILE A 46 3.81 1.21 6.95
CA ILE A 46 2.84 2.26 6.64
C ILE A 46 2.91 2.65 5.16
N ALA A 47 4.10 2.77 4.59
CA ALA A 47 4.30 3.10 3.18
C ALA A 47 3.67 2.07 2.23
N VAL A 48 3.83 0.77 2.52
CA VAL A 48 3.15 -0.30 1.74
C VAL A 48 1.62 -0.24 1.92
N ALA A 49 1.12 -0.02 3.14
CA ALA A 49 -0.32 0.16 3.34
C ALA A 49 -0.86 1.37 2.54
N TYR A 50 -0.11 2.47 2.48
CA TYR A 50 -0.47 3.63 1.66
C TYR A 50 -0.44 3.35 0.17
N SER A 51 0.40 2.46 -0.34
CA SER A 51 0.37 2.14 -1.78
C SER A 51 -0.99 1.58 -2.22
N ILE A 52 -1.69 0.86 -1.32
CA ILE A 52 -3.06 0.40 -1.54
C ILE A 52 -4.04 1.57 -1.51
N VAL A 53 -3.98 2.41 -0.47
CA VAL A 53 -4.86 3.58 -0.32
C VAL A 53 -4.72 4.54 -1.51
N ASN A 54 -3.49 4.80 -1.94
CA ASN A 54 -3.18 5.69 -3.04
C ASN A 54 -3.69 5.13 -4.37
N ARG A 55 -3.61 3.81 -4.58
CA ARG A 55 -4.28 3.17 -5.74
C ARG A 55 -5.79 3.35 -5.69
N ILE A 56 -6.45 3.11 -4.56
CA ILE A 56 -7.91 3.27 -4.45
C ILE A 56 -8.36 4.70 -4.81
N LYS A 57 -7.55 5.70 -4.47
CA LYS A 57 -7.81 7.12 -4.71
C LYS A 57 -7.41 7.60 -6.11
N HIS A 58 -6.60 6.83 -6.84
CA HIS A 58 -6.05 7.25 -8.12
C HIS A 58 -6.88 6.71 -9.28
N GLU A 59 -7.31 7.59 -10.19
CA GLU A 59 -8.25 7.28 -11.28
C GLU A 59 -7.76 6.17 -12.25
N GLY A 60 -6.44 6.03 -12.39
CA GLY A 60 -5.80 4.97 -13.18
C GLY A 60 -5.81 3.56 -12.55
N TYR A 61 -6.43 3.38 -11.38
CA TYR A 61 -6.48 2.10 -10.66
C TYR A 61 -7.92 1.74 -10.25
N PRO A 62 -8.17 0.48 -9.85
CA PRO A 62 -9.44 0.12 -9.24
C PRO A 62 -9.74 0.94 -7.98
N ASN A 63 -11.02 1.26 -7.75
CA ASN A 63 -11.48 2.15 -6.67
C ASN A 63 -12.02 1.39 -5.43
N SER A 64 -11.62 0.13 -5.25
CA SER A 64 -11.96 -0.68 -4.08
C SER A 64 -10.77 -1.48 -3.58
N LEU A 65 -10.71 -1.70 -2.27
CA LEU A 65 -9.62 -2.43 -1.63
C LEU A 65 -9.45 -3.83 -2.21
N THR A 66 -10.56 -4.58 -2.35
CA THR A 66 -10.55 -5.92 -2.93
C THR A 66 -10.00 -5.93 -4.36
N ALA A 67 -10.41 -4.98 -5.20
CA ALA A 67 -9.95 -4.93 -6.59
C ALA A 67 -8.48 -4.49 -6.69
N VAL A 68 -8.01 -3.62 -5.80
CA VAL A 68 -6.60 -3.20 -5.74
C VAL A 68 -5.70 -4.32 -5.25
N VAL A 69 -6.08 -5.00 -4.16
CA VAL A 69 -5.29 -6.09 -3.57
C VAL A 69 -5.21 -7.29 -4.52
N ASN A 70 -6.30 -7.57 -5.26
CA ASN A 70 -6.36 -8.66 -6.24
C ASN A 70 -5.94 -8.25 -7.66
N GLN A 71 -5.39 -7.03 -7.85
CA GLN A 71 -4.96 -6.57 -9.16
C GLN A 71 -3.82 -7.45 -9.66
N THR A 72 -3.87 -7.89 -10.92
CA THR A 72 -2.79 -8.64 -11.57
C THR A 72 -1.97 -7.76 -12.50
N THR A 73 -0.72 -8.17 -12.70
CA THR A 73 0.20 -7.66 -13.71
C THR A 73 -0.14 -8.23 -15.09
N GLU A 74 0.46 -7.68 -16.15
CA GLU A 74 0.25 -8.17 -17.53
C GLU A 74 0.63 -9.64 -17.73
N THR A 75 1.57 -10.16 -16.91
CA THR A 75 2.01 -11.56 -16.94
C THR A 75 1.15 -12.48 -16.08
N GLY A 76 0.09 -11.96 -15.44
CA GLY A 76 -0.89 -12.72 -14.67
C GLY A 76 -0.54 -12.96 -13.19
N GLY A 77 0.65 -12.55 -12.72
CA GLY A 77 0.96 -12.53 -11.29
C GLY A 77 0.25 -11.40 -10.56
N TYR A 78 -0.04 -11.53 -9.28
CA TYR A 78 -0.67 -10.45 -8.52
C TYR A 78 0.31 -9.28 -8.33
N GLN A 79 -0.21 -8.07 -8.18
CA GLN A 79 0.61 -6.91 -7.85
C GLN A 79 1.30 -7.08 -6.49
N TYR A 80 0.55 -7.59 -5.51
CA TYR A 80 1.02 -7.84 -4.16
C TYR A 80 1.19 -9.34 -4.00
N HIS A 81 2.43 -9.83 -3.98
CA HIS A 81 2.81 -11.24 -4.11
C HIS A 81 2.55 -12.07 -2.84
N THR A 82 1.55 -11.69 -2.05
CA THR A 82 1.18 -12.30 -0.76
C THR A 82 0.07 -13.36 -0.87
N LEU A 83 -0.58 -13.43 -2.04
CA LEU A 83 -1.73 -14.31 -2.29
C LEU A 83 -1.39 -15.52 -3.17
N ASP A 84 -0.20 -15.52 -3.78
CA ASP A 84 0.11 -16.37 -4.94
C ASP A 84 0.73 -17.71 -4.53
N LEU A 85 1.29 -17.78 -3.32
CA LEU A 85 2.02 -18.95 -2.83
C LEU A 85 1.40 -19.49 -1.54
N GLU A 86 1.22 -20.80 -1.48
CA GLU A 86 0.71 -21.51 -0.30
C GLU A 86 1.61 -21.27 0.92
N SER A 87 2.93 -21.25 0.72
CA SER A 87 3.90 -20.96 1.79
C SER A 87 3.72 -19.56 2.41
N HIS A 88 3.35 -18.55 1.62
CA HIS A 88 3.05 -17.21 2.15
C HIS A 88 1.76 -17.23 2.97
N THR A 89 0.75 -17.98 2.51
CA THR A 89 -0.50 -18.18 3.25
C THR A 89 -0.25 -18.89 4.58
N GLN A 90 0.58 -19.94 4.58
CA GLN A 90 0.96 -20.67 5.78
C GLN A 90 1.69 -19.77 6.77
N ALA A 91 2.72 -19.04 6.30
CA ALA A 91 3.49 -18.13 7.15
C ALA A 91 2.61 -17.05 7.80
N TRP A 92 1.65 -16.49 7.06
CA TRP A 92 0.67 -15.54 7.61
C TRP A 92 -0.22 -16.19 8.68
N ASN A 93 -0.75 -17.37 8.41
CA ASN A 93 -1.66 -18.07 9.32
C ASN A 93 -0.95 -18.47 10.62
N GLU A 94 0.27 -19.00 10.53
CA GLU A 94 1.10 -19.35 11.69
C GLU A 94 1.42 -18.10 12.52
N ALA A 95 1.91 -17.04 11.88
CA ALA A 95 2.23 -15.78 12.55
C ALA A 95 1.02 -15.14 13.24
N LYS A 96 -0.18 -15.30 12.64
CA LYS A 96 -1.46 -14.87 13.21
C LYS A 96 -1.87 -15.71 14.42
N VAL A 97 -1.73 -17.04 14.37
CA VAL A 97 -2.05 -17.91 15.51
C VAL A 97 -1.10 -17.64 16.67
N GLU A 98 0.18 -17.47 16.37
CA GLU A 98 1.23 -17.22 17.37
C GLU A 98 1.27 -15.77 17.88
N GLN A 99 0.54 -14.85 17.22
CA GLN A 99 0.56 -13.42 17.52
C GLN A 99 1.98 -12.86 17.55
N THR A 100 2.79 -13.21 16.54
CA THR A 100 4.18 -12.76 16.45
C THR A 100 4.26 -11.23 16.39
N LEU A 101 5.40 -10.67 16.83
CA LEU A 101 5.63 -9.23 16.78
C LEU A 101 5.50 -8.69 15.34
N GLU A 102 6.00 -9.42 14.35
CA GLU A 102 5.90 -9.03 12.94
C GLU A 102 4.44 -8.94 12.47
N TYR A 103 3.61 -9.94 12.80
CA TYR A 103 2.18 -9.92 12.49
C TYR A 103 1.46 -8.75 13.19
N ASN A 104 1.73 -8.55 14.49
CA ASN A 104 1.08 -7.47 15.24
C ASN A 104 1.44 -6.09 14.69
N ASN A 105 2.71 -5.88 14.34
CA ASN A 105 3.18 -4.62 13.75
C ASN A 105 2.50 -4.34 12.41
N THR A 106 2.33 -5.34 11.54
CA THR A 106 1.71 -5.14 10.23
C THR A 106 0.21 -4.88 10.34
N ILE A 107 -0.48 -5.52 11.30
CA ILE A 107 -1.88 -5.23 11.64
C ILE A 107 -2.03 -3.81 12.20
N GLU A 108 -1.15 -3.39 13.11
CA GLU A 108 -1.17 -2.05 13.68
C GLU A 108 -0.95 -0.97 12.60
N ALA A 109 0.09 -1.13 11.76
CA ALA A 109 0.35 -0.22 10.65
C ALA A 109 -0.84 -0.13 9.68
N SER A 110 -1.48 -1.26 9.38
CA SER A 110 -2.65 -1.31 8.50
C SER A 110 -3.86 -0.60 9.12
N ARG A 111 -4.10 -0.81 10.42
CA ARG A 111 -5.17 -0.13 11.16
C ARG A 111 -4.93 1.37 11.22
N ASP A 112 -3.69 1.80 11.46
CA ASP A 112 -3.31 3.22 11.48
C ASP A 112 -3.63 3.92 10.16
N VAL A 113 -3.38 3.26 9.04
CA VAL A 113 -3.67 3.81 7.71
C VAL A 113 -5.17 3.81 7.42
N LEU A 114 -5.88 2.72 7.71
CA LEU A 114 -7.29 2.55 7.31
C LEU A 114 -8.32 3.16 8.26
N CYS A 115 -7.96 3.32 9.53
CA CYS A 115 -8.88 3.72 10.61
C CYS A 115 -8.47 5.00 11.33
N VAL A 116 -7.16 5.24 11.49
CA VAL A 116 -6.66 6.43 12.20
C VAL A 116 -6.38 7.57 11.23
N GLY A 117 -5.91 7.26 10.01
CA GLY A 117 -5.52 8.27 9.03
C GLY A 117 -4.20 8.94 9.40
N VAL A 118 -3.19 8.14 9.75
CA VAL A 118 -1.83 8.65 9.98
C VAL A 118 -1.27 9.36 8.74
N LYS A 119 -0.10 10.00 8.83
CA LYS A 119 0.47 10.69 7.66
C LYS A 119 1.04 9.67 6.68
N ASP A 120 0.77 9.83 5.38
CA ASP A 120 1.43 9.08 4.31
C ASP A 120 2.90 9.52 4.18
N PRO A 121 3.89 8.64 4.49
CA PRO A 121 5.31 8.96 4.34
C PRO A 121 5.75 8.99 2.87
N THR A 122 4.96 8.40 1.97
CA THR A 122 5.24 8.32 0.52
C THR A 122 4.66 9.47 -0.28
N THR A 123 3.79 10.27 0.32
CA THR A 123 3.00 11.34 -0.29
C THR A 123 1.97 10.88 -1.33
N CYS A 124 2.33 9.97 -2.24
CA CYS A 124 1.47 9.56 -3.35
C CYS A 124 1.82 8.20 -3.96
N ALA A 125 2.70 7.40 -3.33
CA ALA A 125 3.24 6.24 -4.03
C ALA A 125 2.14 5.24 -4.36
N THR A 126 2.13 4.79 -5.62
CA THR A 126 1.22 3.75 -6.12
C THR A 126 1.98 2.49 -6.48
N ASP A 127 3.30 2.50 -6.46
CA ASP A 127 4.14 1.35 -6.76
C ASP A 127 5.46 1.42 -5.99
N PHE A 128 6.10 0.27 -5.80
CA PHE A 128 7.38 0.17 -5.09
C PHE A 128 8.19 -1.05 -5.55
N CYS A 129 9.47 -1.09 -5.16
CA CYS A 129 10.35 -2.22 -5.44
C CYS A 129 11.48 -2.30 -4.39
N ALA A 130 12.11 -3.47 -4.25
CA ALA A 130 13.27 -3.67 -3.37
C ALA A 130 14.63 -3.59 -4.10
N LEU A 131 14.64 -3.56 -5.43
CA LEU A 131 15.85 -3.57 -6.27
C LEU A 131 16.26 -2.16 -6.71
N ASP A 132 17.55 -2.00 -7.00
CA ASP A 132 18.09 -0.81 -7.66
C ASP A 132 18.95 -1.23 -8.87
N PRO A 133 18.63 -0.81 -10.12
CA PRO A 133 17.59 0.14 -10.49
C PRO A 133 16.18 -0.40 -10.23
N CYS A 134 15.32 0.47 -9.72
CA CYS A 134 13.95 0.12 -9.34
C CYS A 134 13.06 -0.12 -10.57
N PRO A 135 12.56 -1.35 -10.83
CA PRO A 135 11.72 -1.61 -11.99
C PRO A 135 10.44 -0.77 -12.03
N ALA A 136 9.91 -0.37 -10.87
CA ALA A 136 8.73 0.48 -10.77
C ALA A 136 8.91 1.87 -11.41
N THR A 137 10.16 2.30 -11.66
CA THR A 137 10.47 3.58 -12.33
C THR A 137 10.35 3.54 -13.85
N ALA A 138 10.18 2.35 -14.46
CA ALA A 138 10.12 2.20 -15.91
C ALA A 138 8.83 2.81 -16.49
N SER A 139 8.91 4.01 -17.06
CA SER A 139 7.77 4.70 -17.69
C SER A 139 7.29 4.01 -18.97
N ASN A 140 6.04 4.28 -19.36
CA ASN A 140 5.49 3.89 -20.67
C ASN A 140 4.69 5.05 -21.28
N PRO A 141 4.11 4.91 -22.50
CA PRO A 141 3.37 6.00 -23.14
C PRO A 141 2.16 6.55 -22.38
N TRP A 142 1.67 5.85 -21.35
CA TRP A 142 0.48 6.23 -20.59
C TRP A 142 0.82 6.82 -19.22
N TRP A 143 1.97 6.47 -18.66
CA TRP A 143 2.38 6.96 -17.34
C TRP A 143 3.89 7.11 -17.21
N THR A 144 4.27 8.08 -16.38
CA THR A 144 5.64 8.27 -15.89
C THR A 144 5.68 8.15 -14.37
N THR A 145 6.87 8.22 -13.78
CA THR A 145 7.03 8.22 -12.33
C THR A 145 7.68 9.50 -11.82
N ILE A 146 7.20 9.95 -10.68
CA ILE A 146 7.78 11.06 -9.92
C ILE A 146 7.99 10.64 -8.46
N ASN A 147 8.70 11.48 -7.70
CA ASN A 147 8.85 11.34 -6.26
C ASN A 147 9.40 9.96 -5.82
N LYS A 148 10.48 9.48 -6.47
CA LYS A 148 11.19 8.28 -6.03
C LYS A 148 11.81 8.55 -4.66
N ILE A 149 11.37 7.83 -3.64
CA ILE A 149 11.92 7.92 -2.28
C ILE A 149 12.30 6.53 -1.78
N LYS A 150 13.26 6.45 -0.85
CA LYS A 150 13.64 5.19 -0.20
C LYS A 150 13.16 5.19 1.24
N ILE A 151 12.39 4.18 1.63
CA ILE A 151 11.96 3.94 3.01
C ILE A 151 12.27 2.48 3.34
N GLY A 152 13.12 2.26 4.34
CA GLY A 152 13.67 0.94 4.61
C GLY A 152 14.42 0.38 3.39
N ASN A 153 14.09 -0.83 3.00
CA ASN A 153 14.67 -1.52 1.84
C ASN A 153 13.93 -1.25 0.52
N HIS A 154 12.80 -0.54 0.55
CA HIS A 154 11.99 -0.27 -0.64
C HIS A 154 12.23 1.13 -1.22
N TYR A 155 12.15 1.21 -2.54
CA TYR A 155 11.95 2.44 -3.27
C TYR A 155 10.48 2.57 -3.66
N PHE A 156 9.85 3.66 -3.26
CA PHE A 156 8.45 3.99 -3.56
C PHE A 156 8.39 5.06 -4.64
N VAL A 157 7.42 4.98 -5.54
CA VAL A 157 7.23 5.91 -6.66
C VAL A 157 5.77 6.26 -6.86
N CYS A 158 5.50 7.50 -7.28
CA CYS A 158 4.17 7.93 -7.68
C CYS A 158 4.05 7.81 -9.20
N ARG A 159 3.20 6.92 -9.69
CA ARG A 159 2.85 6.89 -11.12
C ARG A 159 1.85 8.01 -11.40
N VAL A 160 2.10 8.77 -12.46
CA VAL A 160 1.26 9.87 -12.93
C VAL A 160 1.09 9.76 -14.45
N PRO A 161 0.01 10.31 -15.04
CA PRO A 161 -0.11 10.38 -16.49
C PRO A 161 1.15 10.99 -17.14
N ALA A 162 1.58 10.41 -18.26
CA ALA A 162 2.75 10.85 -19.02
C ALA A 162 2.51 12.17 -19.76
#